data_AF-W7JP56-F1
#
_entry.id   AF-W7JP56-F1
#
_cell.length_a   1.000
_cell.length_b   1.000
_cell.length_c   1.000
_cell.angle_alpha   90.00
_cell.angle_beta   90.00
_cell.angle_gamma   90.00
#
_symmetry.space_group_name_H-M   'P 1'
#
loop_
_entity.id
_entity.type
_entity.pdbx_description
1 polymer ?
#
loop_
_entity_poly.entity_id
_entity_poly.type
_entity_poly.pdbx_seq_one_letter_code
_entity_poly.pdbx_strand_id
1 'polypeptide(L)'
;MLNDIILQVIVAAFGVAIVNSDKIKFLQKFKYATYILILSFLLYKGIPWKRENYYTYLNITPNATKQEIQTAYRQAAKIYHPDKNPDESANSSFIKLKQAYDVLTDDVRRSNYNRFGDYKNGMN
;
A
#
# COMPACT_ATOMS: atom_id res chain seq x y z
N MET A 1 -55.98 22.90 16.65
CA MET A 1 -56.14 23.48 15.29
C MET A 1 -55.29 24.74 15.14
N LEU A 2 -55.68 25.92 15.66
CA LEU A 2 -54.91 27.17 15.44
C LEU A 2 -53.57 27.21 16.19
N ASN A 3 -53.55 26.78 17.46
CA ASN A 3 -52.31 26.76 18.27
C ASN A 3 -51.28 25.76 17.74
N ASP A 4 -51.71 24.64 17.14
CA ASP A 4 -50.82 23.65 16.55
C ASP A 4 -50.14 24.18 15.28
N ILE A 5 -50.88 24.92 14.45
CA ILE A 5 -50.34 25.55 13.25
C ILE A 5 -49.33 26.64 13.63
N ILE A 6 -49.65 27.47 14.63
CA ILE A 6 -48.73 28.51 15.13
C ILE A 6 -47.46 27.86 15.68
N LEU A 7 -47.57 26.78 16.45
CA LEU A 7 -46.43 26.05 16.98
C LEU A 7 -45.56 25.47 15.86
N GLN A 8 -46.16 24.89 14.83
CA GLN A 8 -45.43 24.37 13.66
C GLN A 8 -44.69 25.47 12.89
N VAL A 9 -45.30 26.64 12.70
CA VAL A 9 -44.66 27.77 12.00
C VAL A 9 -43.49 28.34 12.81
N ILE A 10 -43.64 28.47 14.14
CA ILE A 10 -42.56 28.93 15.02
C ILE A 10 -41.40 27.93 15.02
N VAL A 11 -41.68 26.63 15.16
CA VAL A 11 -40.67 25.56 15.12
C VAL A 11 -39.94 25.53 13.78
N ALA A 12 -40.67 25.67 12.66
CA ALA A 12 -40.08 25.72 11.33
C ALA A 12 -39.17 26.94 11.13
N ALA A 13 -39.62 28.14 11.54
CA ALA A 13 -38.84 29.36 11.46
C ALA A 13 -37.57 29.29 12.31
N PHE A 14 -37.66 28.74 13.53
CA PHE A 14 -36.51 28.55 14.41
C PHE A 14 -35.52 27.52 13.85
N GLY A 15 -36.02 26.43 13.28
CA GLY A 15 -35.19 25.41 12.60
C GLY A 15 -34.41 25.99 11.42
N VAL A 16 -35.05 26.83 10.59
CA VAL A 16 -34.39 27.51 9.47
C VAL A 16 -33.34 28.51 9.95
N ALA A 17 -33.62 29.29 11.01
CA ALA A 17 -32.68 30.25 11.59
C ALA A 17 -31.45 29.58 12.21
N ILE A 18 -31.64 28.44 12.90
CA ILE A 18 -30.55 27.62 13.43
C ILE A 18 -29.68 27.09 12.28
N VAL A 19 -30.29 26.47 11.27
CA VAL A 19 -29.57 25.87 10.12
C VAL A 19 -28.80 26.92 9.31
N ASN A 20 -29.30 28.15 9.22
CA ASN A 20 -28.63 29.22 8.47
C ASN A 20 -27.51 29.94 9.27
N SER A 21 -27.26 29.56 10.52
CA SER A 21 -26.18 30.16 11.32
C SER A 21 -24.79 29.76 10.82
N ASP A 22 -23.92 30.74 10.59
CA ASP A 22 -22.55 30.53 10.10
C ASP A 22 -21.69 29.62 10.99
N LYS A 23 -22.02 29.52 12.29
CA LYS A 23 -21.35 28.58 13.22
C LYS A 23 -21.63 27.11 12.88
N ILE A 24 -22.82 26.78 12.37
CA ILE A 24 -23.17 25.40 11.96
C ILE A 24 -22.48 25.06 10.63
N LYS A 25 -22.40 26.01 9.70
CA LYS A 25 -21.62 25.86 8.46
C LYS A 25 -20.12 25.70 8.75
N PHE A 26 -19.60 26.40 9.76
CA PHE A 26 -18.23 26.24 10.27
C PHE A 26 -18.01 24.84 10.88
N LEU A 27 -18.93 24.35 11.73
CA LEU A 27 -18.87 22.99 12.28
C LEU A 27 -18.95 21.90 11.20
N GLN A 28 -19.73 22.12 10.15
CA GLN A 28 -19.75 21.22 8.99
C GLN A 28 -18.39 21.15 8.28
N LYS A 29 -17.62 22.24 8.21
CA LYS A 29 -16.24 22.21 7.65
C LYS A 29 -15.32 21.31 8.47
N PHE A 30 -15.44 21.29 9.80
CA PHE A 30 -14.67 20.35 10.63
C PHE A 30 -15.07 18.89 10.42
N LYS A 31 -16.34 18.60 10.08
CA LYS A 31 -16.75 17.23 9.72
C LYS A 31 -15.98 16.70 8.50
N TYR A 32 -15.78 17.54 7.49
CA TYR A 32 -14.99 17.13 6.32
C TYR A 32 -13.51 16.96 6.68
N ALA A 33 -12.96 17.83 7.55
CA ALA A 33 -11.59 17.67 8.04
C ALA A 33 -11.41 16.37 8.84
N THR A 34 -12.35 16.00 9.70
CA THR A 34 -12.30 14.73 10.44
C THR A 34 -12.46 13.53 9.54
N TYR A 35 -13.34 13.58 8.52
CA TYR A 35 -13.44 12.52 7.51
C TYR A 35 -12.14 12.36 6.71
N ILE A 36 -11.47 13.45 6.32
CA ILE A 36 -10.17 13.39 5.63
C ILE A 36 -9.10 12.77 6.52
N LEU A 37 -9.07 13.10 7.82
CA LEU A 37 -8.12 12.52 8.76
C LEU A 37 -8.38 11.02 8.99
N ILE A 38 -9.65 10.61 9.14
CA ILE A 38 -10.03 9.21 9.27
C ILE A 38 -9.71 8.43 7.98
N LEU A 39 -10.01 9.00 6.81
CA LEU A 39 -9.69 8.41 5.52
C LEU A 39 -8.18 8.28 5.32
N SER A 40 -7.41 9.31 5.67
CA SER A 40 -5.94 9.28 5.65
C SER A 40 -5.38 8.19 6.58
N PHE A 41 -5.95 8.03 7.78
CA PHE A 41 -5.59 6.98 8.72
C PHE A 41 -5.93 5.57 8.20
N LEU A 42 -7.09 5.40 7.56
CA LEU A 42 -7.49 4.14 6.91
C LEU A 42 -6.58 3.79 5.73
N LEU A 43 -6.24 4.77 4.90
CA LEU A 43 -5.33 4.59 3.77
C LEU A 43 -3.91 4.26 4.22
N TYR A 44 -3.41 4.88 5.31
CA TYR A 44 -2.10 4.60 5.86
C TYR A 44 -1.92 3.13 6.29
N LYS A 45 -2.98 2.48 6.79
CA LYS A 45 -2.96 1.06 7.16
C LYS A 45 -2.99 0.12 5.94
N GLY A 46 -3.49 0.59 4.80
CA GLY A 46 -3.71 -0.21 3.60
C GLY A 46 -2.53 -0.31 2.65
N ILE A 47 -1.48 0.50 2.83
CA ILE A 47 -0.28 0.46 1.98
C ILE A 47 0.74 -0.48 2.63
N PRO A 48 0.90 -1.73 2.14
CA PRO A 48 2.01 -2.56 2.58
C PRO A 48 3.30 -1.92 2.09
N TRP A 49 4.13 -1.46 3.02
CA TRP A 49 5.49 -1.02 2.75
C TRP A 49 6.31 -2.24 2.32
N LYS A 50 6.23 -2.57 1.03
CA LYS A 50 6.94 -3.71 0.44
C LYS A 50 8.41 -3.34 0.38
N ARG A 51 9.17 -3.71 1.41
CA ARG A 51 10.63 -3.64 1.36
C ARG A 51 11.10 -4.61 0.28
N GLU A 52 11.83 -4.09 -0.70
CA GLU A 52 12.44 -4.89 -1.75
C GLU A 52 13.45 -5.87 -1.12
N ASN A 53 13.13 -7.15 -1.17
CA ASN A 53 13.97 -8.25 -0.70
C ASN A 53 14.10 -9.31 -1.80
N TYR A 54 15.14 -10.15 -1.74
CA TYR A 54 15.34 -11.26 -2.69
C TYR A 54 14.15 -12.22 -2.73
N TYR A 55 13.56 -12.50 -1.57
CA TYR A 55 12.33 -13.30 -1.47
C TYR A 55 11.13 -12.65 -2.18
N THR A 56 11.02 -11.32 -2.14
CA THR A 56 9.91 -10.60 -2.79
C THR A 56 10.07 -10.48 -4.30
N TYR A 57 11.30 -10.49 -4.85
CA TYR A 57 11.52 -10.53 -6.30
C TYR A 57 11.13 -11.87 -6.90
N LEU A 58 11.42 -12.96 -6.17
CA LEU A 58 11.03 -14.32 -6.55
C LEU A 58 9.59 -14.67 -6.13
N ASN A 59 8.91 -13.79 -5.41
CA ASN A 59 7.55 -13.99 -4.88
C ASN A 59 7.42 -15.30 -4.05
N ILE A 60 8.39 -15.54 -3.18
CA ILE A 60 8.47 -16.73 -2.33
C ILE A 60 8.59 -16.34 -0.85
N THR A 61 8.32 -17.30 0.03
CA THR A 61 8.49 -17.11 1.47
C THR A 61 9.95 -17.34 1.89
N PRO A 62 10.41 -16.78 3.02
CA PRO A 62 11.75 -17.03 3.56
C PRO A 62 12.03 -18.51 3.89
N ASN A 63 10.96 -19.30 4.07
CA ASN A 63 11.02 -20.74 4.35
C ASN A 63 11.02 -21.61 3.09
N ALA A 64 11.00 -21.00 1.89
CA ALA A 64 10.96 -21.74 0.64
C ALA A 64 12.16 -22.68 0.47
N THR A 65 11.89 -23.87 -0.05
CA THR A 65 12.88 -24.89 -0.39
C THR A 65 13.65 -24.50 -1.66
N LYS A 66 14.81 -25.13 -1.90
CA LYS A 66 15.60 -24.88 -3.14
C LYS A 66 14.81 -25.19 -4.41
N GLN A 67 13.96 -26.21 -4.39
CA GLN A 67 13.12 -26.59 -5.52
C GLN A 67 12.07 -25.52 -5.84
N GLU A 68 11.47 -24.92 -4.80
CA GLU A 68 10.53 -23.81 -4.95
C GLU A 68 11.24 -22.56 -5.48
N ILE A 69 12.43 -22.23 -4.97
CA ILE A 69 13.25 -21.11 -5.46
C ILE A 69 13.55 -21.27 -6.96
N GLN A 70 13.97 -22.46 -7.39
CA GLN A 70 14.27 -22.72 -8.79
C GLN A 70 13.02 -22.65 -9.68
N THR A 71 11.88 -23.12 -9.18
CA THR A 71 10.62 -23.08 -9.93
C THR A 71 10.10 -21.66 -10.07
N ALA A 72 10.12 -20.88 -8.99
CA ALA A 72 9.75 -19.47 -8.99
C ALA A 72 10.65 -18.64 -9.91
N TYR A 73 11.97 -18.87 -9.89
CA TYR A 73 12.91 -18.22 -10.80
C TYR A 73 12.57 -18.50 -12.27
N ARG A 74 12.31 -19.77 -12.63
CA ARG A 74 11.93 -20.15 -14.00
C ARG A 74 10.63 -19.50 -14.46
N GLN A 75 9.66 -19.33 -13.56
CA GLN A 75 8.40 -18.66 -13.87
C GLN A 75 8.60 -17.15 -14.06
N ALA A 76 9.29 -16.49 -13.13
CA ALA A 76 9.58 -15.06 -13.20
C ALA A 76 10.47 -14.71 -14.39
N ALA A 77 11.49 -15.51 -14.69
CA ALA A 77 12.39 -15.29 -15.83
C ALA A 77 11.68 -15.34 -17.19
N LYS A 78 10.59 -16.13 -17.31
CA LYS A 78 9.76 -16.16 -18.53
C LYS A 78 8.92 -14.89 -18.71
N ILE A 79 8.54 -14.25 -17.60
CA ILE A 79 7.71 -13.04 -17.58
C ILE A 79 8.58 -11.80 -17.84
N TYR A 80 9.75 -11.73 -17.19
CA TYR A 80 10.67 -10.61 -17.28
C TYR A 80 11.79 -10.82 -18.31
N HIS A 81 11.65 -11.76 -19.24
CA HIS A 81 12.68 -12.01 -20.23
C HIS A 81 12.84 -10.79 -21.15
N PRO A 82 14.07 -10.27 -21.37
CA PRO A 82 14.30 -9.06 -22.17
C PRO A 82 13.82 -9.19 -23.61
N ASP A 83 13.77 -10.41 -24.15
CA ASP A 83 13.22 -10.72 -25.48
C ASP A 83 11.71 -10.42 -25.60
N LYS A 84 10.95 -10.60 -24.51
CA LYS A 84 9.49 -10.37 -24.50
C LYS A 84 9.12 -8.98 -23.98
N ASN A 85 10.03 -8.34 -23.26
CA ASN A 85 9.80 -7.06 -22.61
C ASN A 85 11.06 -6.19 -22.76
N PRO A 86 11.16 -5.39 -23.83
CA PRO A 86 12.36 -4.62 -24.16
C PRO A 86 12.54 -3.36 -23.30
N ASP A 87 11.71 -3.12 -22.29
CA ASP A 87 11.81 -1.96 -21.41
C ASP A 87 13.05 -2.03 -20.49
N GLU A 88 13.72 -0.91 -20.26
CA GLU A 88 14.84 -0.81 -19.30
C GLU A 88 14.44 -1.21 -17.87
N SER A 89 13.16 -0.99 -17.51
CA SER A 89 12.59 -1.41 -16.22
C SER A 89 12.51 -2.94 -16.10
N ALA A 90 12.25 -3.64 -17.20
CA ALA A 90 12.24 -5.10 -17.23
C ALA A 90 13.66 -5.66 -17.12
N ASN A 91 14.64 -5.03 -17.78
CA ASN A 91 16.04 -5.43 -17.70
C ASN A 91 16.61 -5.30 -16.27
N SER A 92 16.38 -4.16 -15.62
CA SER A 92 16.80 -3.96 -14.22
C SER A 92 16.12 -4.94 -13.25
N SER A 93 14.84 -5.24 -13.47
CA SER A 93 14.10 -6.25 -12.71
C SER A 93 14.64 -7.66 -12.93
N PHE A 94 15.04 -8.00 -14.15
CA PHE A 94 15.64 -9.29 -14.50
C PHE A 94 17.01 -9.47 -13.85
N ILE A 95 17.84 -8.42 -13.82
CA ILE A 95 19.14 -8.43 -13.13
C ILE A 95 18.93 -8.69 -11.63
N LYS A 96 18.00 -7.98 -10.99
CA LYS A 96 17.62 -8.17 -9.58
C LYS A 96 17.11 -9.59 -9.30
N LEU A 97 16.28 -10.13 -10.19
CA LEU A 97 15.76 -11.50 -10.12
C LEU A 97 16.89 -12.54 -10.15
N LYS A 98 17.84 -12.37 -11.06
CA LYS A 98 19.00 -13.26 -11.18
C LYS A 98 19.88 -13.21 -9.94
N GLN A 99 20.19 -12.00 -9.45
CA GLN A 99 20.97 -11.82 -8.22
C GLN A 99 20.30 -12.48 -7.01
N ALA A 100 18.97 -12.34 -6.88
CA ALA A 100 18.20 -13.00 -5.84
C ALA A 100 18.32 -14.53 -5.92
N TYR A 101 18.22 -15.10 -7.12
CA TYR A 101 18.37 -16.54 -7.32
C TYR A 101 19.76 -17.06 -6.94
N ASP A 102 20.82 -16.34 -7.34
CA ASP A 102 22.21 -16.70 -7.08
C ASP A 102 22.55 -16.68 -5.58
N VAL A 103 21.95 -15.75 -4.81
CA VAL A 103 22.14 -15.66 -3.36
C VAL A 103 21.32 -16.70 -2.61
N LEU A 104 20.06 -16.93 -3.01
CA LEU A 104 19.14 -17.81 -2.28
C LEU A 104 19.37 -19.31 -2.53
N THR A 105 20.05 -19.67 -3.63
CA THR A 105 20.36 -21.06 -3.99
C THR A 105 21.57 -21.61 -3.23
N ASP A 106 22.52 -20.74 -2.88
CA ASP A 106 23.70 -21.07 -2.07
C ASP A 106 23.34 -20.95 -0.57
N ASP A 107 23.48 -22.04 0.18
CA ASP A 107 23.10 -22.10 1.60
C ASP A 107 23.91 -21.11 2.47
N VAL A 108 25.18 -20.94 2.16
CA VAL A 108 26.07 -20.03 2.90
C VAL A 108 25.67 -18.59 2.62
N ARG A 109 25.43 -18.25 1.35
CA ARG A 109 25.01 -16.90 0.95
C ARG A 109 23.62 -16.57 1.46
N ARG A 110 22.68 -17.52 1.42
CA ARG A 110 21.32 -17.38 1.98
C ARG A 110 21.36 -17.16 3.49
N SER A 111 22.19 -17.92 4.21
CA SER A 111 22.36 -17.74 5.66
C SER A 111 22.91 -16.36 5.99
N ASN A 112 23.95 -15.92 5.27
CA ASN A 112 24.51 -14.57 5.43
C ASN A 112 23.49 -13.47 5.11
N TYR A 113 22.71 -13.64 4.03
CA TYR A 113 21.62 -12.73 3.67
C TYR A 113 20.54 -12.65 4.76
N ASN A 114 20.15 -13.79 5.34
CA ASN A 114 19.16 -13.81 6.42
C ASN A 114 19.67 -13.13 7.70
N ARG A 115 20.98 -13.20 7.95
CA ARG A 115 21.59 -12.62 9.15
C ARG A 115 21.89 -11.13 9.04
N PHE A 116 22.32 -10.66 7.86
CA PHE A 116 22.80 -9.29 7.65
C PHE A 116 21.94 -8.47 6.69
N GLY A 117 20.99 -9.09 5.98
CA GLY A 117 20.20 -8.45 4.94
C GLY A 117 21.03 -8.12 3.69
N ASP A 118 20.40 -7.43 2.72
CA ASP A 118 21.08 -6.90 1.55
C ASP A 118 21.83 -5.60 1.91
N TYR A 119 22.92 -5.69 2.65
CA TYR A 119 23.72 -4.50 3.02
C TYR A 119 24.31 -3.79 1.79
N LYS A 120 24.36 -4.46 0.63
CA LYS A 120 25.02 -3.97 -0.58
C LYS A 120 24.12 -3.09 -1.45
N ASN A 121 22.79 -3.29 -1.42
CA ASN A 121 21.82 -2.51 -2.21
C ASN A 121 21.30 -1.24 -1.52
N GLY A 122 21.70 -0.96 -0.28
CA GLY A 122 21.26 0.23 0.48
C GLY A 122 22.10 1.49 0.28
N MET A 123 23.08 1.48 -0.63
CA MET A 123 23.99 2.61 -0.91
C MET A 123 23.79 3.20 -2.32
N ASN A 124 22.54 3.46 -2.71
CA ASN A 124 22.21 4.32 -3.86
C ASN A 124 21.34 5.47 -3.39
#